data_AF-A0A1S1V705-F1
#
_entry.id   AF-A0A1S1V705-F1
#
_cell.length_a   1.000
_cell.length_b   1.000
_cell.length_c   1.000
_cell.angle_alpha   90.00
_cell.angle_beta   90.00
_cell.angle_gamma   90.00
#
_symmetry.space_group_name_H-M   'P 1'
#
loop_
_entity.id
_entity.type
_entity.pdbx_description
1 polymer ?
#
loop_
_entity_poly.entity_id
_entity_poly.type
_entity_poly.pdbx_seq_one_letter_code
_entity_poly.pdbx_strand_id
1 'polypeptide(L)' 'MKTAIVSRKYDRSSGKQISVEVREHKDVDEKEFYKPIVEVFGKDFLEKWKKGELK' A
#
# COMPACT_ATOMS: atom_id res chain seq x y z
N MET A 1 14.88 -0.64 -6.19
CA MET A 1 14.47 0.41 -5.22
C MET A 1 14.75 -0.11 -3.80
N LYS A 2 15.40 0.69 -2.96
CA LYS A 2 15.60 0.36 -1.54
C LYS A 2 14.31 0.64 -0.77
N THR A 3 13.77 -0.39 -0.12
CA THR A 3 12.54 -0.31 0.68
C THR A 3 12.80 -0.78 2.10
N ALA A 4 11.98 -0.32 3.02
CA ALA A 4 12.05 -0.69 4.43
C ALA A 4 10.74 -1.35 4.86
N ILE A 5 10.82 -2.53 5.46
CA ILE A 5 9.68 -3.16 6.12
C ILE A 5 9.56 -2.54 7.51
N VAL A 6 8.46 -1.82 7.74
CA VAL A 6 8.20 -1.14 9.02
C VAL A 6 7.08 -1.80 9.78
N SER A 7 7.28 -1.96 11.08
CA SER A 7 6.23 -2.36 12.01
C SER A 7 5.79 -1.13 12.78
N ARG A 8 4.50 -0.81 12.75
CA ARG A 8 3.90 0.29 13.50
C ARG A 8 2.91 -0.26 14.50
N LYS A 9 3.01 0.18 15.75
CA LYS A 9 2.04 -0.14 16.80
C LYS A 9 1.15 1.07 17.01
N TYR A 10 -0.16 0.82 17.02
CA TYR A 10 -1.17 1.84 17.26
C TYR A 10 -1.97 1.48 18.50
N ASP A 11 -2.29 2.50 19.29
CA ASP A 11 -3.27 2.39 20.35
C ASP A 11 -4.66 2.23 19.71
N ARG A 12 -5.33 1.13 20.02
CA ARG A 12 -6.63 0.81 19.40
C ARG A 12 -7.73 1.78 19.81
N SER A 13 -7.66 2.36 20.99
CA SER A 13 -8.71 3.24 21.54
C SER A 13 -8.63 4.67 21.01
N SER A 14 -7.41 5.17 20.79
CA SER A 14 -7.15 6.56 20.40
C SER A 14 -6.62 6.70 18.97
N GLY A 15 -6.25 5.60 18.32
CA GLY A 15 -5.59 5.61 17.01
C GLY A 15 -4.18 6.20 17.03
N LYS A 16 -3.66 6.59 18.20
CA LYS A 16 -2.34 7.21 18.31
C LYS A 16 -1.24 6.18 18.06
N GLN A 17 -0.20 6.61 17.35
CA GLN A 17 0.98 5.78 17.10
C GLN A 17 1.79 5.65 18.39
N ILE A 18 2.00 4.42 18.85
CA ILE A 18 2.77 4.09 20.04
C ILE A 18 4.25 3.94 19.69
N SER A 19 4.56 3.22 18.61
CA SER A 19 5.94 2.98 18.19
C SER A 19 6.06 2.65 16.71
N VAL A 20 7.26 2.89 16.16
CA VAL A 20 7.66 2.49 14.80
C VAL A 20 9.01 1.83 14.88
N GLU A 21 9.14 0.68 14.24
CA GLU A 21 10.38 -0.08 14.16
C GLU A 21 10.64 -0.48 12.71
N VAL A 22 11.85 -0.20 12.21
CA VAL A 22 12.30 -0.68 10.90
C VAL A 22 12.86 -2.09 11.10
N ARG A 23 12.19 -3.09 10.55
CA ARG A 23 12.60 -4.50 10.72
C ARG A 23 13.68 -4.92 9.74
N GLU A 24 13.57 -4.45 8.50
CA GLU A 24 14.46 -4.92 7.43
C GLU A 24 14.51 -3.90 6.29
N HIS A 25 15.68 -3.80 5.65
CA HIS A 25 15.83 -3.10 4.38
C HIS A 25 16.01 -4.13 3.26
N LYS A 26 15.21 -4.02 2.20
CA LYS A 26 15.33 -4.86 1.00
C LYS A 26 15.43 -4.00 -0.24
N ASP A 27 16.32 -4.39 -1.14
CA ASP A 27 16.27 -3.96 -2.52
C ASP A 27 15.23 -4.80 -3.26
N VAL A 28 14.22 -4.14 -3.82
CA VAL A 28 13.13 -4.74 -4.58
C VAL A 28 13.00 -4.08 -5.94
N ASP A 29 12.56 -4.85 -6.93
CA ASP A 29 12.19 -4.31 -8.23
C ASP A 29 10.95 -3.41 -8.09
N GLU A 30 11.00 -2.26 -8.75
CA GLU A 30 9.97 -1.24 -8.62
C GLU A 30 8.64 -1.68 -9.25
N LYS A 31 8.70 -2.42 -10.37
CA LYS A 31 7.49 -2.93 -11.03
C LYS A 31 6.82 -3.98 -10.15
N GLU A 32 7.59 -4.88 -9.55
CA GLU A 32 7.05 -5.87 -8.61
C GLU A 32 6.42 -5.22 -7.38
N PHE A 33 7.03 -4.16 -6.85
CA PHE A 33 6.52 -3.45 -5.68
C PHE A 33 5.14 -2.81 -5.94
N TYR A 34 4.96 -2.14 -7.08
CA TYR A 34 3.70 -1.46 -7.41
C TYR A 34 2.64 -2.36 -8.06
N LYS A 35 3.02 -3.50 -8.63
CA LYS A 35 2.11 -4.40 -9.36
C LYS A 35 0.83 -4.74 -8.58
N PRO A 36 0.86 -5.14 -7.29
CA PRO A 36 -0.37 -5.44 -6.55
C PRO A 36 -1.29 -4.23 -6.39
N ILE A 37 -0.71 -3.04 -6.17
CA ILE A 37 -1.45 -1.78 -6.03
C ILE A 37 -2.17 -1.47 -7.35
N VAL A 38 -1.42 -1.52 -8.46
CA VAL A 38 -1.97 -1.27 -9.80
C VAL A 38 -3.02 -2.31 -10.17
N GLU A 39 -2.86 -3.57 -9.81
CA GLU A 39 -3.86 -4.60 -10.11
C GLU A 39 -5.15 -4.41 -9.32
N VAL A 40 -5.07 -4.08 -8.04
CA VAL A 40 -6.25 -3.85 -7.20
C VAL A 40 -6.98 -2.58 -7.61
N PHE A 41 -6.27 -1.45 -7.67
CA PHE A 41 -6.89 -0.17 -8.03
C PHE A 41 -7.21 -0.07 -9.52
N GLY A 42 -6.42 -0.68 -10.38
CA GLY A 42 -6.67 -0.73 -11.82
C GLY A 42 -7.91 -1.56 -12.16
N LYS A 43 -8.16 -2.67 -11.46
CA LYS A 43 -9.41 -3.44 -11.64
C LYS A 43 -10.63 -2.62 -11.23
N ASP A 44 -10.61 -2.02 -10.03
CA ASP A 44 -11.72 -1.18 -9.55
C ASP A 44 -11.95 0.03 -10.48
N PHE A 45 -10.87 0.68 -10.93
CA PHE A 45 -10.94 1.76 -11.91
C PHE A 45 -11.58 1.30 -13.22
N LEU A 46 -11.12 0.18 -13.80
CA LEU A 46 -11.66 -0.34 -15.06
C LEU A 46 -13.13 -0.75 -14.92
N GLU A 47 -13.54 -1.30 -13.77
CA GLU A 47 -14.94 -1.63 -13.49
C GLU A 47 -15.81 -0.37 -13.43
N LYS A 48 -15.39 0.66 -12.69
CA LYS A 48 -16.10 1.94 -12.59
C LYS A 48 -16.14 2.70 -13.92
N TRP A 49 -15.05 2.65 -14.68
CA TRP A 49 -14.97 3.24 -16.02
C TRP A 49 -15.95 2.55 -16.98
N LYS A 50 -15.98 1.22 -16.99
CA LYS A 50 -16.94 0.45 -17.80
C LYS A 50 -18.39 0.70 -17.42
N LYS A 51 -18.67 0.97 -16.14
CA LYS A 51 -20.01 1.33 -15.64
C LYS A 51 -20.39 2.79 -15.92
N GLY A 52 -19.47 3.61 -16.45
CA GLY A 52 -19.71 5.04 -16.71
C GLY A 52 -19.81 5.89 -15.45
N GLU A 53 -19.32 5.38 -14.31
CA GLU A 53 -19.33 6.07 -13.01
C GLU A 53 -18.17 7.06 -12.85
N LEU A 54 -17.15 6.93 -13.71
CA LEU A 54 -16.07 7.90 -13.87
C LEU A 54 -16.38 8.74 -15.11
N LYS A 55 -17.06 9.87 -14.91
CA LYS A 55 -17.26 10.93 -15.92
C LYS A 55 -16.25 12.04 -15.73
#